data_AF-A0A951DLY3-F1
#
_entry.id   AF-A0A951DLY3-F1
#
_cell.length_a   1.000
_cell.length_b   1.000
_cell.length_c   1.000
_cell.angle_alpha   90.00
_cell.angle_beta   90.00
_cell.angle_gamma   90.00
#
_symmetry.space_group_name_H-M   'P 1'
#
loop_
_entity.id
_entity.type
_entity.pdbx_description
1 polymer ?
#
loop_
_entity_poly.entity_id
_entity_poly.type
_entity_poly.pdbx_seq_one_letter_code
_entity_poly.pdbx_strand_id
1 'polypeptide(L)'
;MTDQAAPHHRTRIADMYHRTPTHRLDEMKTRRPPQTSDEHVGFNGKVAVLITTSVGTMWAAYLFSVIGITGIVAAITNNAEVVLLVGAISGYFLQLVLLPVIIVGQNIQGRAADKRAVETYKDAEAILHECVQLQQHLEAQDKVLDDLIMHVQKIVAAGS
;
A
#
# COMPACT_ATOMS: atom_id res chain seq x y z
N MET A 1 19.73 51.65 -45.10
CA MET A 1 19.79 50.18 -45.15
C MET A 1 20.17 49.70 -43.76
N THR A 2 19.17 49.58 -42.88
CA THR A 2 19.31 48.96 -41.56
C THR A 2 18.39 47.76 -41.59
N ASP A 3 18.98 46.61 -41.87
CA ASP A 3 18.32 45.30 -41.87
C ASP A 3 17.95 44.95 -40.43
N GLN A 4 16.69 45.17 -40.07
CA GLN A 4 16.17 44.84 -38.75
C GLN A 4 15.69 43.39 -38.78
N ALA A 5 16.61 42.48 -38.41
CA ALA A 5 16.35 41.06 -38.28
C ALA A 5 15.12 40.83 -37.40
N ALA A 6 14.09 40.18 -37.99
CA ALA A 6 12.89 39.78 -37.29
C ALA A 6 13.25 38.83 -36.13
N PRO A 7 12.64 38.96 -34.95
CA PRO A 7 12.94 38.09 -33.82
C PRO A 7 12.55 36.65 -34.16
N HIS A 8 13.54 35.76 -34.24
CA HIS A 8 13.30 34.32 -34.35
C HIS A 8 12.62 33.84 -33.07
N HIS A 9 11.31 33.65 -33.11
CA HIS A 9 10.55 33.03 -32.04
C HIS A 9 10.97 31.56 -31.94
N ARG A 10 12.00 31.25 -31.16
CA ARG A 10 12.36 29.88 -30.79
C ARG A 10 11.25 29.35 -29.89
N THR A 11 10.24 28.70 -30.45
CA THR A 11 9.33 27.85 -29.69
C THR A 11 10.18 26.81 -28.97
N ARG A 12 10.31 26.92 -27.65
CA ARG A 12 11.05 25.94 -26.87
C ARG A 12 10.19 24.68 -26.83
N ILE A 13 10.77 23.48 -26.97
CA ILE A 13 10.02 22.22 -26.86
C ILE A 13 9.25 22.15 -25.53
N ALA A 14 9.79 22.77 -24.48
CA ALA A 14 9.14 22.95 -23.18
C ALA A 14 7.82 23.74 -23.23
N ASP A 15 7.62 24.62 -24.21
CA ASP A 15 6.43 25.47 -24.35
C ASP A 15 5.29 24.74 -25.12
N MET A 16 5.60 23.64 -25.81
CA MET A 16 4.62 22.87 -26.61
C MET A 16 3.76 21.91 -25.76
N TYR A 17 4.11 21.69 -24.50
CA TYR A 17 3.36 20.79 -23.62
C TYR A 17 3.31 21.32 -22.18
N HIS A 18 2.10 21.54 -21.68
CA HIS A 18 1.87 21.95 -20.29
C HIS A 18 1.70 20.70 -19.42
N ARG A 19 2.70 20.40 -18.58
CA ARG A 19 2.57 19.40 -17.53
C ARG A 19 1.42 19.81 -16.60
N THR A 20 0.43 18.95 -16.43
CA THR A 20 -0.59 19.17 -15.39
C THR A 20 -0.10 18.47 -14.13
N PRO A 21 0.40 19.20 -13.12
CA PRO A 21 0.97 18.57 -11.94
C PRO A 21 -0.11 17.79 -11.19
N THR A 22 0.09 16.49 -11.01
CA THR A 22 -0.75 15.70 -10.13
C THR A 22 -0.30 15.93 -8.67
N HIS A 23 -1.12 16.65 -7.90
CA HIS A 23 -0.85 16.98 -6.49
C HIS A 23 -0.50 15.75 -5.62
N ARG A 24 -1.05 14.59 -5.97
CA ARG A 24 -0.88 13.32 -5.23
C ARG A 24 0.57 12.82 -5.21
N LEU A 25 1.39 13.06 -6.24
CA LEU A 25 2.78 12.57 -6.28
C LEU A 25 3.71 13.32 -5.33
N ASP A 26 3.45 14.61 -5.12
CA ASP A 26 4.20 15.39 -4.14
C ASP A 26 3.78 15.02 -2.72
N GLU A 27 2.51 14.64 -2.52
CA GLU A 27 2.06 14.04 -1.27
C GLU A 27 2.73 12.68 -0.98
N MET A 28 2.95 11.83 -1.99
CA MET A 28 3.61 10.53 -1.79
C MET A 28 5.04 10.64 -1.25
N LYS A 29 5.78 11.70 -1.62
CA LYS A 29 7.17 11.92 -1.14
C LYS A 29 7.23 12.15 0.36
N THR A 30 6.14 12.61 0.97
CA THR A 30 6.08 13.02 2.38
C THR A 30 5.17 12.13 3.23
N ARG A 31 4.22 11.42 2.61
CA ARG A 31 3.29 10.53 3.30
C ARG A 31 3.93 9.19 3.65
N ARG A 32 3.55 8.67 4.83
CA ARG A 32 3.86 7.29 5.26
C ARG A 32 2.70 6.37 4.87
N PRO A 33 2.97 5.09 4.58
CA PRO A 33 1.90 4.13 4.32
C PRO A 33 1.01 4.01 5.56
N PRO A 34 -0.33 3.99 5.42
CA PRO A 34 -1.21 3.90 6.56
C PRO A 34 -0.98 2.59 7.33
N GLN A 35 -0.91 2.66 8.64
CA GLN A 35 -0.64 1.52 9.51
C GLN A 35 -1.85 1.17 10.35
N THR A 36 -1.87 -0.05 10.89
CA THR A 36 -2.90 -0.47 11.84
C THR A 36 -2.88 0.37 13.12
N SER A 37 -1.73 0.94 13.49
CA SER A 37 -1.61 1.92 14.59
C SER A 37 -2.36 3.23 14.35
N ASP A 38 -2.67 3.55 13.10
CA ASP A 38 -3.28 4.82 12.70
C ASP A 38 -4.81 4.74 12.71
N GLU A 39 -5.38 3.53 12.83
CA GLU A 39 -6.80 3.38 13.11
C GLU A 39 -7.08 3.93 14.50
N HIS A 40 -8.09 4.80 14.60
CA HIS A 40 -8.52 5.39 15.86
C HIS A 40 -9.25 4.33 16.70
N VAL A 41 -8.45 3.49 17.35
CA VAL A 41 -8.95 2.46 18.25
C VAL A 41 -8.87 2.93 19.69
N GLY A 42 -10.01 2.90 20.37
CA GLY A 42 -10.07 3.09 21.82
C GLY A 42 -9.23 2.03 22.54
N PHE A 43 -9.06 2.20 23.86
CA PHE A 43 -8.26 1.28 24.69
C PHE A 43 -8.60 -0.20 24.45
N ASN A 44 -9.88 -0.54 24.39
CA ASN A 44 -10.35 -1.90 24.12
C ASN A 44 -9.90 -2.44 22.76
N GLY A 45 -9.84 -1.59 21.73
CA GLY A 45 -9.35 -1.99 20.41
C GLY A 45 -7.84 -2.22 20.39
N LYS A 46 -7.07 -1.45 21.16
CA LYS A 46 -5.62 -1.69 21.32
C LYS A 46 -5.35 -3.02 22.01
N VAL A 47 -6.09 -3.32 23.08
CA VAL A 47 -6.00 -4.62 23.77
C VAL A 47 -6.41 -5.75 22.83
N ALA A 48 -7.49 -5.58 22.06
CA ALA A 48 -7.92 -6.57 21.09
C ALA A 48 -6.85 -6.85 20.03
N VAL A 49 -6.29 -5.81 19.40
CA VAL A 49 -5.21 -5.99 18.41
C VAL A 49 -4.00 -6.68 19.04
N LEU A 50 -3.57 -6.28 20.25
CA LEU A 50 -2.45 -6.89 20.94
C LEU A 50 -2.68 -8.39 21.16
N ILE A 51 -3.82 -8.76 21.75
CA ILE A 51 -4.15 -10.16 22.03
C ILE A 51 -4.24 -10.95 20.73
N THR A 52 -4.93 -10.44 19.71
CA THR A 52 -5.09 -11.12 18.42
C THR A 52 -3.75 -11.34 17.71
N THR A 53 -2.86 -10.34 17.72
CA THR A 53 -1.53 -10.47 17.12
C THR A 53 -0.66 -11.44 17.90
N SER A 54 -0.73 -11.47 19.24
CA SER A 54 0.00 -12.45 20.05
C SER A 54 -0.54 -13.87 19.87
N VAL A 55 -1.86 -14.06 19.86
CA VAL A 55 -2.50 -15.37 19.65
C VAL A 55 -2.30 -15.88 18.23
N GLY A 56 -2.15 -14.98 17.25
CA GLY A 56 -1.80 -15.32 15.86
C GLY A 56 -0.36 -15.84 15.67
N THR A 57 0.45 -15.95 16.73
CA THR A 57 1.82 -16.49 16.66
C THR A 57 1.89 -17.97 17.03
N MET A 58 2.95 -18.66 16.60
CA MET A 58 3.21 -20.06 16.95
C MET A 58 3.31 -20.31 18.47
N TRP A 59 3.65 -19.28 19.27
CA TRP A 59 3.71 -19.40 20.73
C TRP A 59 2.37 -19.82 21.35
N ALA A 60 1.25 -19.32 20.82
CA ALA A 60 -0.07 -19.71 21.30
C ALA A 60 -0.35 -21.20 21.02
N ALA A 61 0.11 -21.71 19.87
CA ALA A 61 -0.02 -23.13 19.54
C ALA A 61 0.75 -24.02 20.52
N TYR A 62 1.96 -23.62 20.92
CA TYR A 62 2.72 -24.34 21.95
C TYR A 62 2.02 -24.31 23.31
N LEU A 63 1.53 -23.14 23.74
CA LEU A 63 0.81 -23.01 25.01
C LEU A 63 -0.46 -23.87 25.03
N PHE A 64 -1.29 -23.80 23.99
CA PHE A 64 -2.54 -24.58 23.92
C PHE A 64 -2.28 -26.07 23.80
N SER A 65 -1.18 -26.46 23.16
CA SER A 65 -0.76 -27.87 23.07
C SER A 65 -0.39 -28.42 24.44
N VAL A 66 0.34 -27.67 25.28
CA VAL A 66 0.65 -28.08 26.67
C VAL A 66 -0.62 -28.21 27.51
N ILE A 67 -1.56 -27.27 27.39
CA ILE A 67 -2.86 -27.33 28.08
C ILE A 67 -3.64 -28.57 27.63
N GLY A 68 -3.70 -28.84 26.32
CA GLY A 68 -4.36 -30.02 25.77
C GLY A 68 -3.74 -31.34 26.24
N ILE A 69 -2.41 -31.46 26.18
CA ILE A 69 -1.67 -32.64 26.66
C ILE A 69 -1.94 -32.85 28.16
N THR A 70 -1.95 -31.79 28.96
CA THR A 70 -2.25 -31.87 30.39
C THR A 70 -3.64 -32.45 30.63
N GLY A 71 -4.64 -32.00 29.87
CA GLY A 71 -5.99 -32.55 29.92
C GLY A 71 -6.05 -34.03 29.53
N ILE A 72 -5.32 -34.44 28.49
CA ILE A 72 -5.24 -35.85 28.04
C ILE A 72 -4.58 -36.74 29.09
N VAL A 73 -3.44 -36.32 29.63
CA VAL A 73 -2.73 -37.08 30.68
C VAL A 73 -3.61 -37.20 31.92
N ALA A 74 -4.30 -36.13 32.32
CA ALA A 74 -5.24 -36.16 33.44
C ALA A 74 -6.38 -37.17 33.20
N ALA A 75 -6.90 -37.25 31.98
CA ALA A 75 -7.95 -38.21 31.63
C ALA A 75 -7.46 -39.66 31.73
N ILE A 76 -6.27 -39.95 31.20
CA ILE A 76 -5.69 -41.30 31.24
C ILE A 76 -5.35 -41.73 32.68
N THR A 77 -4.95 -40.77 33.52
CA THR A 77 -4.61 -41.02 34.93
C THR A 77 -5.82 -40.97 35.88
N ASN A 78 -7.05 -40.88 35.35
CA ASN A 78 -8.30 -40.78 36.11
C ASN A 78 -8.37 -39.58 37.08
N ASN A 79 -7.66 -38.50 36.79
CA ASN A 79 -7.70 -37.24 37.56
C ASN A 79 -8.87 -36.36 37.09
N ALA A 80 -10.10 -36.75 37.43
CA ALA A 80 -11.32 -36.09 36.95
C ALA A 80 -11.38 -34.59 37.28
N GLU A 81 -10.87 -34.16 38.44
CA GLU A 81 -10.81 -32.75 38.82
C GLU A 81 -9.95 -31.92 37.87
N VAL A 82 -8.77 -32.44 37.49
CA VAL A 82 -7.84 -31.76 36.57
C VAL A 82 -8.44 -31.71 35.17
N VAL A 83 -9.11 -32.77 34.72
CA VAL A 83 -9.82 -32.79 33.43
C VAL A 83 -10.89 -31.70 33.39
N LEU A 84 -11.72 -31.60 34.43
CA LEU A 84 -12.78 -30.60 34.51
C LEU A 84 -12.21 -29.17 34.57
N LEU A 85 -11.16 -28.94 35.37
CA LEU A 85 -10.53 -27.63 35.50
C LEU A 85 -9.89 -27.18 34.19
N VAL A 86 -9.04 -28.02 33.58
CA VAL A 86 -8.38 -27.72 32.31
C VAL A 86 -9.41 -27.51 31.22
N GLY A 87 -10.42 -28.39 31.15
CA GLY A 87 -11.52 -28.30 30.18
C GLY A 87 -12.35 -27.03 30.35
N ALA A 88 -12.66 -26.61 31.57
CA ALA A 88 -13.40 -25.38 31.84
C ALA A 88 -12.60 -24.13 31.45
N ILE A 89 -11.30 -24.10 31.76
CA ILE A 89 -10.41 -22.98 31.38
C ILE A 89 -10.26 -22.91 29.86
N SER A 90 -9.95 -24.02 29.19
CA SER A 90 -9.77 -24.00 27.73
C SER A 90 -11.09 -23.79 26.98
N GLY A 91 -12.14 -24.50 27.41
CA GLY A 91 -13.40 -24.60 26.68
C GLY A 91 -14.34 -23.42 26.89
N TYR A 92 -14.41 -22.84 28.08
CA TYR A 92 -15.29 -21.69 28.34
C TYR A 92 -14.51 -20.40 28.35
N PHE A 93 -13.41 -20.35 29.10
CA PHE A 93 -12.69 -19.09 29.28
C PHE A 93 -11.87 -18.72 28.03
N LEU A 94 -10.93 -19.57 27.62
CA LEU A 94 -10.13 -19.28 26.43
C LEU A 94 -11.00 -19.22 25.17
N GLN A 95 -11.89 -20.20 24.94
CA GLN A 95 -12.70 -20.21 23.72
C GLN A 95 -13.67 -19.01 23.63
N LEU A 96 -14.52 -18.77 24.65
CA LEU A 96 -15.59 -17.75 24.55
C LEU A 96 -15.05 -16.33 24.66
N VAL A 97 -13.90 -16.12 25.31
CA VAL A 97 -13.29 -14.79 25.42
C VAL A 97 -12.38 -14.50 24.24
N LEU A 98 -11.54 -15.45 23.80
CA LEU A 98 -10.63 -15.19 22.68
C LEU A 98 -11.39 -14.97 21.38
N LEU A 99 -12.50 -15.67 21.11
CA LEU A 99 -13.22 -15.51 19.83
C LEU A 99 -13.67 -14.07 19.57
N PRO A 100 -14.46 -13.40 20.45
CA PRO A 100 -14.84 -12.00 20.24
C PRO A 100 -13.64 -11.05 20.19
N VAL A 101 -12.63 -11.25 21.04
CA VAL A 101 -11.42 -10.41 21.06
C VAL A 101 -10.66 -10.54 19.74
N ILE A 102 -10.51 -11.76 19.23
CA ILE A 102 -9.90 -12.06 17.93
C ILE A 102 -10.67 -11.36 16.80
N ILE A 103 -12.00 -11.51 16.76
CA ILE A 103 -12.85 -10.89 15.74
C ILE A 103 -12.69 -9.37 15.74
N VAL A 104 -12.71 -8.72 16.92
CA VAL A 104 -12.51 -7.27 17.02
C VAL A 104 -11.11 -6.88 16.52
N GLY A 105 -10.07 -7.61 16.93
CA GLY A 105 -8.70 -7.35 16.47
C GLY A 105 -8.54 -7.53 14.95
N GLN A 106 -9.16 -8.55 14.38
CA GLN A 106 -9.18 -8.81 12.93
C GLN A 106 -9.94 -7.73 12.16
N ASN A 107 -11.10 -7.28 12.65
CA ASN A 107 -11.85 -6.19 12.03
C ASN A 107 -11.03 -4.89 11.99
N ILE A 108 -10.28 -4.59 13.05
CA ILE A 108 -9.37 -3.43 13.09
C ILE A 108 -8.23 -3.60 12.08
N GLN A 109 -7.58 -4.76 12.06
CA GLN A 109 -6.49 -5.05 11.11
C GLN A 109 -6.98 -5.00 9.65
N GLY A 110 -8.20 -5.49 9.39
CA GLY A 110 -8.86 -5.46 8.09
C GLY A 110 -9.13 -4.05 7.61
N ARG A 111 -9.71 -3.19 8.45
CA ARG A 111 -9.94 -1.76 8.12
C ARG A 111 -8.64 -1.04 7.75
N ALA A 112 -7.57 -1.29 8.49
CA ALA A 112 -6.26 -0.72 8.17
C ALA A 112 -5.68 -1.26 6.85
N ALA A 113 -5.91 -2.55 6.55
CA ALA A 113 -5.52 -3.15 5.28
C ALA A 113 -6.32 -2.57 4.09
N ASP A 114 -7.63 -2.40 4.25
CA ASP A 114 -8.49 -1.78 3.24
C ASP A 114 -8.07 -0.33 2.98
N LYS A 115 -7.79 0.44 4.03
CA LYS A 115 -7.28 1.81 3.89
C LYS A 115 -5.94 1.86 3.14
N ARG A 116 -5.02 0.95 3.45
CA ARG A 116 -3.78 0.78 2.67
C ARG A 116 -4.07 0.45 1.21
N ALA A 117 -4.97 -0.49 0.94
CA ALA A 117 -5.30 -0.88 -0.42
C ALA A 117 -5.87 0.30 -1.24
N VAL A 118 -6.75 1.10 -0.63
CA VAL A 118 -7.32 2.30 -1.26
C VAL A 118 -6.24 3.35 -1.56
N GLU A 119 -5.33 3.63 -0.63
CA GLU A 119 -4.24 4.58 -0.88
C GLU A 119 -3.27 4.05 -1.95
N THR A 120 -2.90 2.77 -1.91
CA THR A 120 -2.07 2.15 -2.97
C THR A 120 -2.74 2.22 -4.34
N TYR A 121 -4.06 2.01 -4.42
CA TYR A 121 -4.81 2.12 -5.68
C TYR A 121 -4.77 3.55 -6.24
N LYS A 122 -4.99 4.54 -5.38
CA LYS A 122 -4.86 5.96 -5.72
C LYS A 122 -3.45 6.31 -6.17
N ASP A 123 -2.43 5.77 -5.52
CA ASP A 123 -1.05 6.03 -5.90
C ASP A 123 -0.74 5.45 -7.30
N ALA A 124 -1.20 4.22 -7.56
CA ALA A 124 -1.08 3.60 -8.87
C ALA A 124 -1.80 4.38 -9.98
N GLU A 125 -3.00 4.91 -9.70
CA GLU A 125 -3.74 5.76 -10.63
C GLU A 125 -2.97 7.03 -10.99
N ALA A 126 -2.35 7.70 -10.01
CA ALA A 126 -1.57 8.91 -10.27
C ALA A 126 -0.28 8.62 -11.06
N ILE A 127 0.40 7.51 -10.77
CA ILE A 127 1.57 7.06 -11.53
C ILE A 127 1.17 6.76 -12.98
N LEU A 128 0.06 6.04 -13.19
CA LEU A 128 -0.44 5.74 -14.54
C LEU A 128 -0.73 7.03 -15.32
N HIS A 129 -1.34 8.01 -14.66
CA HIS A 129 -1.63 9.29 -15.29
C HIS A 129 -0.35 10.03 -15.73
N GLU A 130 0.71 10.06 -14.92
CA GLU A 130 2.00 10.63 -15.37
C GLU A 130 2.64 9.81 -16.47
N CYS A 131 2.57 8.48 -16.42
CA CYS A 131 3.10 7.64 -17.50
C CYS A 131 2.44 7.99 -18.84
N VAL A 132 1.12 8.24 -18.85
CA VAL A 132 0.39 8.70 -20.05
C VAL A 132 0.87 10.09 -20.48
N GLN A 133 1.05 11.04 -19.56
CA GLN A 133 1.57 12.37 -19.90
C GLN A 133 3.00 12.29 -20.48
N LEU A 134 3.85 11.42 -19.93
CA LEU A 134 5.21 11.18 -20.45
C LEU A 134 5.19 10.56 -21.84
N GLN A 135 4.28 9.61 -22.11
CA GLN A 135 4.10 9.06 -23.45
C GLN A 135 3.71 10.14 -24.46
N GLN A 136 2.74 10.99 -24.11
CA GLN A 136 2.34 12.12 -24.97
C GLN A 136 3.49 13.11 -25.19
N HIS A 137 4.33 13.32 -24.18
CA HIS A 137 5.50 14.18 -24.30
C HIS A 137 6.55 13.59 -25.26
N LEU A 138 6.81 12.28 -25.17
CA LEU A 138 7.72 11.58 -26.10
C LEU A 138 7.20 11.65 -27.53
N GLU A 139 5.91 11.41 -27.76
CA GLU A 139 5.30 11.54 -29.09
C GLU A 139 5.42 12.96 -29.66
N ALA A 140 5.32 13.99 -28.81
CA ALA A 140 5.53 15.37 -29.23
C ALA A 140 7.01 15.65 -29.57
N GLN A 141 7.95 15.08 -28.82
CA GLN A 141 9.39 15.19 -29.12
C GLN A 141 9.75 14.51 -30.44
N ASP A 142 9.19 13.33 -30.71
CA ASP A 142 9.43 12.59 -31.95
C ASP A 142 9.02 13.41 -33.18
N LYS A 143 7.85 14.09 -33.13
CA LYS A 143 7.41 14.99 -34.21
C LYS A 143 8.38 16.14 -34.48
N VAL A 144 8.93 16.73 -33.43
CA VAL A 144 9.91 17.83 -33.57
C VAL A 144 11.23 17.31 -34.15
N LEU A 145 11.64 16.11 -33.76
CA LEU A 145 12.84 15.47 -34.31
C LEU A 145 12.66 15.15 -35.80
N ASP A 146 11.51 14.64 -36.21
CA ASP A 146 11.17 14.40 -37.62
C ASP A 146 11.21 15.70 -38.45
N ASP A 147 10.64 16.78 -37.92
CA ASP A 147 10.68 18.11 -38.57
C ASP A 147 12.12 18.62 -38.73
N LEU A 148 12.98 18.40 -37.72
CA LEU A 148 14.39 18.79 -37.78
C LEU A 148 15.15 17.96 -38.83
N ILE A 149 14.90 16.65 -38.88
CA ILE A 149 15.48 15.76 -39.90
C ILE A 149 15.10 16.23 -41.31
N MET A 150 13.82 16.56 -41.54
CA MET A 150 13.35 17.08 -42.83
C MET A 150 14.03 18.41 -43.21
N HIS A 151 14.22 19.32 -42.26
CA HIS A 151 14.92 20.59 -42.51
C HIS A 151 16.39 20.37 -42.89
N VAL A 152 17.09 19.49 -42.17
CA VAL A 152 18.49 19.16 -42.48
C VAL A 152 18.60 18.54 -43.87
N GLN A 153 17.72 17.61 -44.24
CA GLN A 153 17.69 17.02 -45.57
C GLN A 153 17.48 18.06 -46.68
N LYS A 154 16.58 19.02 -46.49
CA LYS A 154 16.36 20.12 -47.44
C LYS A 154 17.60 20.99 -47.61
N ILE A 155 18.30 21.32 -46.52
CA ILE A 155 19.54 22.13 -46.59
C ILE A 155 20.63 21.38 -47.35
N VAL A 156 20.81 20.08 -47.07
CA VAL A 156 21.79 19.24 -47.79
C VAL A 156 21.46 19.19 -49.28
N ALA A 157 20.19 18.98 -49.64
CA ALA A 157 19.75 18.91 -51.04
C ALA A 157 19.85 20.26 -51.80
N ALA A 158 19.79 21.39 -51.10
CA ALA A 158 19.94 22.73 -51.69
C ALA A 158 21.42 23.17 -51.83
N GLY A 159 22.33 22.53 -51.07
CA GLY A 159 23.76 22.77 -51.15
C GLY A 159 24.51 21.87 -52.13
N SER A 160 23.84 20.82 -52.65
CA SER A 160 24.31 19.92 -53.71
C SER A 160 23.77 20.33 -55.08
#